data_AF-A0A0Q1DX99-F1
#
_entry.id   AF-A0A0Q1DX99-F1
#
_cell.length_a   1.000
_cell.length_b   1.000
_cell.length_c   1.000
_cell.angle_alpha   90.00
_cell.angle_beta   90.00
_cell.angle_gamma   90.00
#
_symmetry.space_group_name_H-M   'P 1'
#
loop_
_entity.id
_entity.type
_entity.pdbx_description
1 polymer ?
#
loop_
_entity_poly.entity_id
_entity_poly.type
_entity_poly.pdbx_seq_one_letter_code
_entity_poly.pdbx_strand_id
1 'polypeptide(L)'
;MWKFLQRVLGGSSIYYDKLMKSRDPKVTITEDQIQEAKRILKPLIKKSYGLVEADRSSTTPQFFDLKKTTIPYYKTFLHPEYLLHVYLDLEQGAKLSSKIQLVIENKENQNIPNEFPSLPTWESLIHVDVLKHKEIVALEPNNPWTLYKKAKEELTGKAKKNQVAGYPQWIVNDLNFRKIKENKFLLQMELETDKQIIYFFLNRDLQTVEHYVQTF
;
A
#
# COMPACT_ATOMS: atom_id res chain seq x y z
N MET A 1 -30.07 19.28 -3.90
CA MET A 1 -29.47 19.41 -2.55
C MET A 1 -29.27 18.06 -1.85
N TRP A 2 -30.26 17.15 -1.85
CA TRP A 2 -30.17 15.83 -1.20
C TRP A 2 -28.99 14.94 -1.68
N LYS A 3 -28.65 14.98 -2.98
CA LYS A 3 -27.50 14.24 -3.56
C LYS A 3 -26.13 14.73 -3.08
N PHE A 4 -26.02 16.01 -2.69
CA PHE A 4 -24.77 16.57 -2.16
C PHE A 4 -24.58 16.15 -0.70
N LEU A 5 -25.66 16.13 0.08
CA LEU A 5 -25.67 15.64 1.47
C LEU A 5 -25.40 14.13 1.55
N GLN A 6 -25.94 13.30 0.66
CA GLN A 6 -25.58 11.87 0.57
C GLN A 6 -24.09 11.61 0.29
N ARG A 7 -23.44 12.55 -0.43
CA ARG A 7 -22.01 12.46 -0.79
C ARG A 7 -21.08 12.91 0.35
N VAL A 8 -21.61 13.68 1.31
CA VAL A 8 -20.86 14.22 2.47
C VAL A 8 -21.10 13.41 3.75
N LEU A 9 -22.29 12.81 3.93
CA LEU A 9 -22.71 12.14 5.17
C LEU A 9 -22.63 10.59 5.15
N GLY A 10 -21.81 9.99 4.28
CA GLY A 10 -21.44 8.58 4.44
C GLY A 10 -22.61 7.58 4.28
N GLY A 11 -23.39 7.71 3.22
CA GLY A 11 -24.16 6.55 2.75
C GLY A 11 -23.17 5.50 2.25
N SER A 12 -23.18 4.31 2.85
CA SER A 12 -22.51 3.12 2.30
C SER A 12 -22.95 2.97 0.84
N SER A 13 -22.03 3.35 -0.04
CA SER A 13 -22.35 3.95 -1.33
C SER A 13 -22.68 2.87 -2.36
N ILE A 14 -23.63 3.15 -3.26
CA ILE A 14 -23.97 2.32 -4.44
C ILE A 14 -22.70 1.83 -5.19
N TYR A 15 -21.61 2.60 -5.13
CA TYR A 15 -20.30 2.21 -5.64
C TYR A 15 -19.70 0.98 -4.91
N TYR A 16 -19.74 0.94 -3.58
CA TYR A 16 -19.27 -0.20 -2.78
C TYR A 16 -20.17 -1.43 -2.99
N ASP A 17 -21.48 -1.26 -3.11
CA ASP A 17 -22.37 -2.38 -3.43
C ASP A 17 -22.11 -2.95 -4.83
N LYS A 18 -21.90 -2.08 -5.83
CA LYS A 18 -21.48 -2.50 -7.18
C LYS A 18 -20.10 -3.14 -7.17
N LEU A 19 -19.16 -2.62 -6.38
CA LEU A 19 -17.85 -3.20 -6.18
C LEU A 19 -17.96 -4.60 -5.60
N MET A 20 -18.72 -4.79 -4.52
CA MET A 20 -18.93 -6.12 -3.92
C MET A 20 -19.62 -7.09 -4.89
N LYS A 21 -20.58 -6.61 -5.69
CA LYS A 21 -21.21 -7.41 -6.76
C LYS A 21 -20.23 -7.79 -7.88
N SER A 22 -19.27 -6.93 -8.20
CA SER A 22 -18.24 -7.19 -9.21
C SER A 22 -17.15 -8.18 -8.78
N ARG A 23 -17.13 -8.61 -7.51
CA ARG A 23 -16.17 -9.57 -6.94
C ARG A 23 -16.63 -11.02 -7.14
N ASP A 24 -17.04 -11.38 -8.34
CA ASP A 24 -17.42 -12.76 -8.64
C ASP A 24 -16.21 -13.56 -9.17
N PRO A 25 -15.69 -14.56 -8.42
CA PRO A 25 -14.58 -15.39 -8.87
C PRO A 25 -14.96 -16.36 -10.00
N LYS A 26 -16.27 -16.60 -10.24
CA LYS A 26 -16.77 -17.53 -11.25
C LYS A 26 -17.07 -16.87 -12.59
N VAL A 27 -16.94 -15.55 -12.69
CA VAL A 27 -17.17 -14.83 -13.95
C VAL A 27 -16.08 -15.18 -14.97
N THR A 28 -16.54 -15.62 -16.13
CA THR A 28 -15.73 -15.79 -17.33
C THR A 28 -15.44 -14.42 -17.91
N ILE A 29 -14.18 -14.00 -17.83
CA ILE A 29 -13.64 -12.81 -18.49
C ILE A 29 -12.92 -13.32 -19.73
N THR A 30 -13.13 -12.69 -20.89
CA THR A 30 -12.47 -13.14 -22.12
C THR A 30 -10.98 -12.80 -22.12
N GLU A 31 -10.20 -13.57 -22.87
CA GLU A 31 -8.75 -13.31 -23.00
C GLU A 31 -8.49 -11.91 -23.59
N ASP A 32 -9.28 -11.50 -24.58
CA ASP A 32 -9.17 -10.17 -25.20
C ASP A 32 -9.39 -9.04 -24.19
N GLN A 33 -10.38 -9.16 -23.31
CA GLN A 33 -10.62 -8.20 -22.23
C GLN A 33 -9.41 -8.13 -21.28
N ILE A 34 -8.82 -9.28 -20.94
CA ILE A 34 -7.64 -9.36 -20.06
C ILE A 34 -6.43 -8.69 -20.73
N GLN A 35 -6.16 -8.98 -21.99
CA GLN A 35 -5.04 -8.39 -22.72
C GLN A 35 -5.18 -6.87 -22.86
N GLU A 36 -6.39 -6.38 -23.12
CA GLU A 36 -6.65 -4.95 -23.20
C GLU A 36 -6.53 -4.26 -21.84
N ALA A 37 -7.05 -4.87 -20.77
CA ALA A 37 -6.84 -4.38 -19.41
C ALA A 37 -5.34 -4.35 -19.06
N LYS A 38 -4.56 -5.36 -19.47
CA LYS A 38 -3.10 -5.36 -19.28
C LYS A 38 -2.43 -4.22 -20.01
N ARG A 39 -2.84 -3.92 -21.24
CA ARG A 39 -2.34 -2.77 -22.03
C ARG A 39 -2.60 -1.44 -21.29
N ILE A 40 -3.80 -1.26 -20.74
CA ILE A 40 -4.18 -0.08 -19.95
C ILE A 40 -3.34 0.04 -18.67
N LEU A 41 -3.06 -1.08 -17.99
CA LEU A 41 -2.37 -1.10 -16.71
C LEU A 41 -0.84 -1.00 -16.80
N LYS A 42 -0.23 -1.49 -17.89
CA LYS A 42 1.24 -1.49 -18.07
C LYS A 42 1.92 -0.15 -17.76
N PRO A 43 1.42 1.02 -18.21
CA PRO A 43 2.02 2.31 -17.91
C PRO A 43 2.01 2.71 -16.42
N LEU A 44 1.20 2.05 -15.59
CA LEU A 44 1.10 2.34 -14.16
C LEU A 44 2.08 1.52 -13.31
N ILE A 45 2.79 0.56 -13.90
CA ILE A 45 3.70 -0.33 -13.18
C ILE A 45 4.82 0.49 -12.55
N LYS A 46 4.99 0.33 -11.23
CA LYS A 46 6.15 0.83 -10.48
C LYS A 46 7.02 -0.32 -10.02
N LYS A 47 8.31 -0.06 -9.88
CA LYS A 47 9.24 -0.99 -9.24
C LYS A 47 8.97 -1.06 -7.75
N SER A 48 8.99 -2.27 -7.22
CA SER A 48 8.92 -2.59 -5.80
C SER A 48 9.99 -3.62 -5.50
N TYR A 49 10.40 -3.74 -4.24
CA TYR A 49 11.47 -4.64 -3.84
C TYR A 49 11.08 -5.43 -2.60
N GLY A 50 11.65 -6.63 -2.45
CA GLY A 50 11.53 -7.40 -1.22
C GLY A 50 12.18 -6.67 -0.04
N LEU A 51 11.85 -7.08 1.18
CA LEU A 51 12.57 -6.58 2.36
C LEU A 51 13.97 -7.17 2.37
N VAL A 52 14.97 -6.30 2.35
CA VAL A 52 16.37 -6.66 2.47
C VAL A 52 16.92 -5.93 3.67
N GLU A 53 17.38 -6.70 4.65
CA GLU A 53 17.97 -6.13 5.86
C GLU A 53 19.32 -5.50 5.54
N ALA A 54 19.59 -4.39 6.22
CA ALA A 54 20.85 -3.67 6.15
C ALA A 54 21.44 -3.52 7.54
N ASP A 55 22.73 -3.23 7.60
CA ASP A 55 23.40 -2.90 8.85
C ASP A 55 22.81 -1.63 9.45
N ARG A 56 22.69 -1.64 10.78
CA ARG A 56 22.27 -0.46 11.54
C ARG A 56 23.36 0.61 11.41
N SER A 57 22.97 1.82 11.02
CA SER A 57 23.88 2.97 11.04
C SER A 57 24.27 3.34 12.47
N SER A 58 25.55 3.61 12.71
CA SER A 58 26.10 3.90 14.05
C SER A 58 25.55 5.19 14.67
N THR A 59 24.98 6.07 13.84
CA THR A 59 24.41 7.37 14.23
C THR A 59 22.90 7.32 14.44
N THR A 60 22.28 6.14 14.40
CA THR A 60 20.83 5.99 14.57
C THR A 60 20.37 6.46 15.97
N PRO A 61 19.49 7.46 16.06
CA PRO A 61 19.07 8.03 17.34
C PRO A 61 18.27 7.03 18.16
N GLN A 62 18.16 7.27 19.47
CA GLN A 62 17.26 6.53 20.33
C GLN A 62 15.90 7.24 20.38
N PHE A 63 14.81 6.48 20.25
CA PHE A 63 13.45 7.02 20.33
C PHE A 63 12.80 6.64 21.65
N PHE A 64 11.92 7.54 22.10
CA PHE A 64 11.14 7.37 23.30
C PHE A 64 9.66 7.61 22.98
N ASP A 65 8.78 6.87 23.62
CA ASP A 65 7.35 7.12 23.57
C ASP A 65 6.96 8.34 24.43
N LEU A 66 5.66 8.65 24.46
CA LEU A 66 5.11 9.75 25.27
C LEU A 66 5.35 9.58 26.79
N LYS A 67 5.62 8.35 27.24
CA LYS A 67 5.95 8.01 28.63
C LYS A 67 7.45 8.01 28.88
N LYS A 68 8.26 8.50 27.93
CA LYS A 68 9.74 8.48 27.97
C LYS A 68 10.34 7.08 28.06
N THR A 69 9.61 6.07 27.61
CA THR A 69 10.10 4.69 27.51
C THR A 69 10.74 4.49 26.14
N THR A 70 11.93 3.90 26.11
CA THR A 70 12.63 3.60 24.86
C THR A 70 11.77 2.74 23.93
N ILE A 71 11.67 3.12 22.66
CA ILE A 71 11.12 2.27 21.61
C ILE A 71 12.29 1.42 21.09
N PRO A 72 12.23 0.08 21.19
CA PRO A 72 13.34 -0.77 20.80
C PRO A 72 13.59 -0.67 19.29
N TYR A 73 14.87 -0.65 18.92
CA TYR A 73 15.27 -0.75 17.53
C TYR A 73 14.94 -2.16 17.03
N TYR A 74 14.26 -2.23 15.88
CA TYR A 74 13.91 -3.50 15.26
C TYR A 74 14.95 -3.86 14.21
N LYS A 75 14.90 -3.21 13.03
CA LYS A 75 15.72 -3.55 11.86
C LYS A 75 15.92 -2.33 10.96
N THR A 76 16.92 -2.40 10.09
CA THR A 76 17.07 -1.47 8.97
C THR A 76 16.75 -2.20 7.68
N PHE A 77 15.96 -1.58 6.81
CA PHE A 77 15.67 -2.10 5.49
C PHE A 77 16.24 -1.20 4.39
N LEU A 78 16.77 -1.80 3.33
CA LEU A 78 17.17 -1.08 2.12
C LEU A 78 15.92 -0.56 1.38
N HIS A 79 15.96 0.70 0.94
CA HIS A 79 14.99 1.32 0.02
C HIS A 79 15.78 2.03 -1.09
N PRO A 80 15.28 2.11 -2.35
CA PRO A 80 16.10 2.60 -3.48
C PRO A 80 16.74 3.98 -3.26
N GLU A 81 16.07 4.79 -2.44
CA GLU A 81 16.48 6.15 -2.09
C GLU A 81 16.88 6.32 -0.62
N TYR A 82 16.65 5.32 0.24
CA TYR A 82 16.75 5.50 1.70
C TYR A 82 17.27 4.25 2.42
N LEU A 83 17.83 4.44 3.61
CA LEU A 83 17.83 3.41 4.65
C LEU A 83 16.65 3.67 5.58
N LEU A 84 15.89 2.62 5.85
CA LEU A 84 14.67 2.68 6.64
C LEU A 84 14.92 2.02 7.99
N HIS A 85 15.22 2.81 9.01
CA HIS A 85 15.47 2.32 10.37
C HIS A 85 14.15 2.23 11.14
N VAL A 86 13.68 1.01 11.37
CA VAL A 86 12.41 0.70 12.04
C VAL A 86 12.66 0.50 13.53
N TYR A 87 11.86 1.18 14.34
CA TYR A 87 11.77 1.01 15.79
C TYR A 87 10.37 0.50 16.10
N LEU A 88 10.29 -0.63 16.78
CA LEU A 88 9.04 -1.32 17.02
C LEU A 88 9.15 -2.18 18.29
N ASP A 89 8.25 -1.94 19.24
CA ASP A 89 8.04 -2.81 20.38
C ASP A 89 7.18 -4.02 19.98
N LEU A 90 7.81 -5.18 19.79
CA LEU A 90 7.11 -6.42 19.39
C LEU A 90 6.20 -6.98 20.49
N GLU A 91 6.49 -6.73 21.77
CA GLU A 91 5.72 -7.30 22.89
C GLU A 91 4.37 -6.58 23.05
N GLN A 92 4.38 -5.26 22.88
CA GLN A 92 3.14 -4.46 22.85
C GLN A 92 2.48 -4.49 21.46
N GLY A 93 3.20 -5.03 20.46
CA GLY A 93 2.78 -5.10 19.06
C GLY A 93 2.53 -3.73 18.46
N ALA A 94 1.89 -3.69 17.30
CA ALA A 94 1.47 -2.44 16.67
C ALA A 94 0.19 -1.83 17.30
N LYS A 95 -0.18 -2.26 18.52
CA LYS A 95 -1.40 -1.81 19.23
C LYS A 95 -1.34 -0.35 19.66
N LEU A 96 -0.14 0.19 19.86
CA LEU A 96 0.09 1.59 20.22
C LEU A 96 0.92 2.25 19.13
N SER A 97 0.35 3.21 18.40
CA SER A 97 1.07 3.98 17.38
C SER A 97 2.33 4.68 17.94
N SER A 98 2.31 5.05 19.22
CA SER A 98 3.46 5.63 19.92
C SER A 98 4.64 4.68 20.13
N LYS A 99 4.50 3.40 19.76
CA LYS A 99 5.54 2.36 19.85
C LYS A 99 6.13 1.98 18.50
N ILE A 100 5.78 2.74 17.46
CA ILE A 100 6.23 2.51 16.09
C ILE A 100 6.85 3.80 15.59
N GLN A 101 8.11 3.74 15.18
CA GLN A 101 8.79 4.87 14.56
C GLN A 101 9.64 4.38 13.39
N LEU A 102 9.70 5.20 12.34
CA LEU A 102 10.61 5.01 11.23
C LEU A 102 11.50 6.24 11.12
N VAL A 103 12.79 6.01 10.95
CA VAL A 103 13.76 7.03 10.53
C VAL A 103 14.22 6.73 9.12
N ILE A 104 14.28 7.78 8.32
CA ILE A 104 14.75 7.74 6.95
C ILE A 104 16.14 8.37 6.95
N GLU A 105 17.14 7.60 6.51
CA GLU A 105 18.47 8.12 6.17
C GLU A 105 18.59 8.15 4.64
N ASN A 106 18.91 9.30 4.07
CA ASN A 106 19.04 9.44 2.61
C ASN A 106 20.25 8.67 2.11
N LYS A 107 20.01 7.76 1.16
CA LYS A 107 21.08 6.97 0.53
C LYS A 107 20.61 6.56 -0.87
N GLU A 108 21.00 7.36 -1.85
CA GLU A 108 20.59 7.19 -3.24
C GLU A 108 21.30 6.01 -3.91
N ASN A 109 20.66 5.47 -4.94
CA ASN A 109 21.21 4.46 -5.85
C ASN A 109 21.64 3.16 -5.15
N GLN A 110 20.87 2.74 -4.14
CA GLN A 110 21.07 1.44 -3.52
C GLN A 110 20.66 0.32 -4.48
N ASN A 111 21.57 -0.63 -4.69
CA ASN A 111 21.26 -1.84 -5.44
C ASN A 111 20.49 -2.80 -4.53
N ILE A 112 19.19 -2.94 -4.75
CA ILE A 112 18.31 -3.79 -3.94
C ILE A 112 17.96 -5.03 -4.74
N PRO A 113 18.30 -6.23 -4.26
CA PRO A 113 17.90 -7.47 -4.92
C PRO A 113 16.38 -7.67 -4.84
N ASN A 114 15.85 -8.57 -5.67
CA ASN A 114 14.43 -8.94 -5.69
C ASN A 114 13.48 -7.81 -6.13
N GLU A 115 13.81 -7.12 -7.22
CA GLU A 115 12.88 -6.22 -7.90
C GLU A 115 11.67 -6.99 -8.45
N PHE A 116 10.47 -6.45 -8.26
CA PHE A 116 9.25 -6.94 -8.88
C PHE A 116 8.29 -5.81 -9.25
N PRO A 117 7.44 -6.00 -10.27
CA PRO A 117 6.47 -5.00 -10.67
C PRO A 117 5.33 -4.88 -9.66
N SER A 118 4.90 -3.65 -9.39
CA SER A 118 3.81 -3.32 -8.48
C SER A 118 2.76 -2.46 -9.20
N LEU A 119 1.49 -2.79 -8.96
CA LEU A 119 0.34 -2.03 -9.44
C LEU A 119 -0.51 -1.59 -8.25
N PRO A 120 -1.27 -0.48 -8.38
CA PRO A 120 -2.16 -0.01 -7.33
C PRO A 120 -3.19 -1.08 -6.94
N THR A 121 -3.86 -0.90 -5.81
CA THR A 121 -5.11 -1.63 -5.55
C THR A 121 -6.25 -1.00 -6.37
N TRP A 122 -7.35 -1.72 -6.55
CA TRP A 122 -8.48 -1.22 -7.35
C TRP A 122 -8.98 0.13 -6.82
N GLU A 123 -9.10 0.25 -5.50
CA GLU A 123 -9.52 1.47 -4.81
C GLU A 123 -8.50 2.59 -4.93
N SER A 124 -7.21 2.28 -5.09
CA SER A 124 -6.19 3.27 -5.36
C SER A 124 -6.20 3.72 -6.81
N LEU A 125 -6.58 2.85 -7.76
CA LEU A 125 -6.55 3.16 -9.19
C LEU A 125 -7.43 4.36 -9.54
N ILE A 126 -8.63 4.46 -8.96
CA ILE A 126 -9.53 5.61 -9.19
C ILE A 126 -8.91 6.94 -8.78
N HIS A 127 -7.94 6.93 -7.86
CA HIS A 127 -7.26 8.13 -7.38
C HIS A 127 -5.93 8.39 -8.08
N VAL A 128 -5.25 7.32 -8.51
CA VAL A 128 -4.00 7.40 -9.29
C VAL A 128 -4.30 7.86 -10.72
N ASP A 129 -5.28 7.25 -11.37
CA ASP A 129 -5.66 7.54 -12.75
C ASP A 129 -7.14 7.20 -13.01
N VAL A 130 -8.00 8.20 -12.84
CA VAL A 130 -9.46 8.08 -13.07
C VAL A 130 -9.78 7.61 -14.49
N LEU A 131 -8.99 8.01 -15.49
CA LEU A 131 -9.26 7.69 -16.89
C LEU A 131 -9.04 6.20 -17.13
N LYS A 132 -7.89 5.67 -16.71
CA LYS A 132 -7.62 4.23 -16.80
C LYS A 132 -8.62 3.40 -16.00
N HIS A 133 -9.04 3.86 -14.83
CA HIS A 133 -10.13 3.21 -14.08
C HIS A 133 -11.41 3.12 -14.93
N LYS A 134 -11.83 4.23 -15.56
CA LYS A 134 -13.03 4.25 -16.41
C LYS A 134 -12.90 3.36 -17.64
N GLU A 135 -11.72 3.30 -18.26
CA GLU A 135 -11.45 2.42 -19.39
C GLU A 135 -11.65 0.95 -19.01
N ILE A 136 -11.11 0.51 -17.85
CA ILE A 136 -11.31 -0.85 -17.36
C ILE A 136 -12.78 -1.13 -17.04
N VAL A 137 -13.50 -0.16 -16.47
CA VAL A 137 -14.95 -0.27 -16.24
C VAL A 137 -15.72 -0.40 -17.55
N ALA A 138 -15.29 0.25 -18.62
CA ALA A 138 -15.94 0.16 -19.92
C ALA A 138 -15.74 -1.21 -20.59
N LEU A 139 -14.59 -1.86 -20.38
CA LEU A 139 -14.30 -3.20 -20.93
C LEU A 139 -15.20 -4.28 -20.32
N GLU A 140 -15.51 -4.19 -19.03
CA GLU A 140 -16.38 -5.13 -18.33
C GLU A 140 -17.22 -4.40 -17.27
N PRO A 141 -18.39 -3.83 -17.63
CA PRO A 141 -19.19 -3.00 -16.73
C PRO A 141 -19.80 -3.74 -15.55
N ASN A 142 -20.01 -5.06 -15.67
CA ASN A 142 -20.64 -5.86 -14.62
C ASN A 142 -19.60 -6.33 -13.59
N ASN A 143 -18.41 -6.69 -14.06
CA ASN A 143 -17.34 -7.29 -13.24
C ASN A 143 -15.96 -6.62 -13.39
N PRO A 144 -15.86 -5.28 -13.31
CA PRO A 144 -14.61 -4.59 -13.62
C PRO A 144 -13.49 -4.88 -12.63
N TRP A 145 -13.85 -5.13 -11.36
CA TRP A 145 -12.88 -5.53 -10.34
C TRP A 145 -12.26 -6.90 -10.61
N THR A 146 -13.07 -7.89 -11.04
CA THR A 146 -12.57 -9.21 -11.39
C THR A 146 -11.65 -9.14 -12.60
N LEU A 147 -12.03 -8.37 -13.63
CA LEU A 147 -11.16 -8.08 -14.79
C LEU A 147 -9.82 -7.47 -14.34
N TYR A 148 -9.88 -6.41 -13.53
CA TYR A 148 -8.69 -5.74 -12.98
C TYR A 148 -7.80 -6.71 -12.21
N LYS A 149 -8.39 -7.53 -11.33
CA LYS A 149 -7.66 -8.47 -10.49
C LYS A 149 -6.92 -9.50 -11.34
N LYS A 150 -7.58 -10.10 -12.33
CA LYS A 150 -6.97 -11.09 -13.25
C LYS A 150 -5.81 -10.45 -14.03
N ALA A 151 -6.05 -9.30 -14.66
CA ALA A 151 -5.03 -8.58 -15.40
C ALA A 151 -3.83 -8.18 -14.52
N LYS A 152 -4.09 -7.71 -13.29
CA LYS A 152 -3.04 -7.37 -12.30
C LYS A 152 -2.24 -8.60 -11.89
N GLU A 153 -2.89 -9.73 -11.61
CA GLU A 153 -2.22 -10.97 -11.19
C GLU A 153 -1.32 -11.52 -12.31
N GLU A 154 -1.71 -11.40 -13.58
CA GLU A 154 -0.84 -11.78 -14.69
C GLU A 154 0.37 -10.84 -14.89
N LEU A 155 0.22 -9.56 -14.59
CA LEU A 155 1.31 -8.58 -14.71
C LEU A 155 2.28 -8.59 -13.53
N THR A 156 1.76 -8.84 -12.32
CA THR A 156 2.51 -8.64 -11.07
C THR A 156 2.62 -9.88 -10.21
N GLY A 157 1.93 -10.96 -10.56
CA GLY A 157 1.81 -12.14 -9.72
C GLY A 157 0.98 -11.87 -8.46
N LYS A 158 1.23 -12.68 -7.43
CA LYS A 158 0.57 -12.54 -6.13
C LYS A 158 1.10 -11.32 -5.38
N ALA A 159 0.17 -10.56 -4.79
CA ALA A 159 0.50 -9.44 -3.92
C ALA A 159 1.44 -9.89 -2.78
N LYS A 160 2.51 -9.12 -2.58
CA LYS A 160 3.46 -9.34 -1.49
C LYS A 160 2.97 -8.59 -0.26
N LYS A 161 3.12 -9.21 0.91
CA LYS A 161 2.83 -8.57 2.21
C LYS A 161 4.00 -7.76 2.76
N ASN A 162 5.21 -8.09 2.30
CA ASN A 162 6.47 -7.49 2.72
C ASN A 162 7.12 -6.86 1.48
N GLN A 163 7.21 -5.53 1.45
CA GLN A 163 7.86 -4.83 0.33
C GLN A 163 8.30 -3.42 0.71
N VAL A 164 9.27 -2.89 -0.04
CA VAL A 164 9.60 -1.46 -0.09
C VAL A 164 9.25 -0.87 -1.45
N ALA A 165 8.90 0.42 -1.47
CA ALA A 165 8.52 1.17 -2.66
C ALA A 165 7.31 0.57 -3.43
N GLY A 166 7.04 1.09 -4.63
CA GLY A 166 5.89 0.69 -5.44
C GLY A 166 4.55 1.21 -4.89
N TYR A 167 3.52 0.36 -4.93
CA TYR A 167 2.20 0.66 -4.37
C TYR A 167 1.90 -0.23 -3.16
N PRO A 168 1.30 0.32 -2.08
CA PRO A 168 0.88 -0.48 -0.93
C PRO A 168 -0.15 -1.53 -1.35
N GLN A 169 -0.04 -2.73 -0.80
CA GLN A 169 -0.96 -3.84 -1.05
C GLN A 169 -1.84 -4.08 0.18
N TRP A 170 -2.61 -3.06 0.57
CA TRP A 170 -3.53 -3.15 1.71
C TRP A 170 -4.67 -4.14 1.48
N ILE A 171 -5.21 -4.70 2.57
CA ILE A 171 -6.15 -5.82 2.48
C ILE A 171 -7.58 -5.39 2.88
N VAL A 172 -7.74 -4.34 3.69
CA VAL A 172 -9.04 -3.84 4.16
C VAL A 172 -9.14 -2.32 3.95
N ASN A 173 -10.36 -1.88 3.61
CA ASN A 173 -10.71 -0.52 3.19
C ASN A 173 -10.84 0.52 4.32
N ASP A 174 -10.26 0.29 5.50
CA ASP A 174 -10.43 1.20 6.65
C ASP A 174 -9.57 2.46 6.52
N LEU A 175 -8.59 2.43 5.62
CA LEU A 175 -7.63 3.47 5.42
C LEU A 175 -8.12 4.37 4.27
N ASN A 176 -8.59 5.57 4.59
CA ASN A 176 -9.10 6.51 3.59
C ASN A 176 -7.98 6.93 2.64
N PHE A 177 -8.00 6.43 1.39
CA PHE A 177 -6.95 6.72 0.39
C PHE A 177 -6.72 8.23 0.19
N ARG A 178 -7.72 9.07 0.41
CA ARG A 178 -7.57 10.53 0.32
C ARG A 178 -6.52 11.09 1.28
N LYS A 179 -6.29 10.43 2.42
CA LYS A 179 -5.29 10.82 3.41
C LYS A 179 -3.87 10.46 2.98
N ILE A 180 -3.71 9.39 2.21
CA ILE A 180 -2.39 8.86 1.83
C ILE A 180 -2.01 9.12 0.36
N LYS A 181 -2.93 9.62 -0.47
CA LYS A 181 -2.73 9.81 -1.92
C LYS A 181 -1.51 10.70 -2.25
N GLU A 182 -1.19 11.64 -1.37
CA GLU A 182 -0.09 12.62 -1.56
C GLU A 182 1.20 12.13 -0.88
N ASN A 183 1.09 11.10 -0.03
CA ASN A 183 2.22 10.56 0.69
C ASN A 183 2.97 9.54 -0.18
N LYS A 184 4.29 9.52 -0.05
CA LYS A 184 5.14 8.54 -0.72
C LYS A 184 5.17 7.26 0.10
N PHE A 185 4.70 6.16 -0.46
CA PHE A 185 4.83 4.84 0.15
C PHE A 185 6.30 4.43 0.30
N LEU A 186 6.67 3.96 1.49
CA LEU A 186 8.05 3.57 1.81
C LEU A 186 8.16 2.05 2.00
N LEU A 187 7.35 1.50 2.90
CA LEU A 187 7.51 0.16 3.45
C LEU A 187 6.16 -0.41 3.84
N GLN A 188 5.94 -1.69 3.56
CA GLN A 188 4.94 -2.51 4.23
C GLN A 188 5.61 -3.76 4.80
N MET A 189 5.24 -4.11 6.03
CA MET A 189 5.78 -5.28 6.72
C MET A 189 4.70 -5.98 7.54
N GLU A 190 4.62 -7.30 7.40
CA GLU A 190 3.80 -8.19 8.21
C GLU A 190 4.56 -8.54 9.50
N LEU A 191 3.87 -8.39 10.63
CA LEU A 191 4.30 -8.89 11.93
C LEU A 191 3.74 -10.29 12.14
N GLU A 192 4.64 -11.26 12.27
CA GLU A 192 4.28 -12.68 12.44
C GLU A 192 3.54 -12.94 13.76
N THR A 193 3.84 -12.16 14.80
CA THR A 193 3.29 -12.36 16.16
C THR A 193 1.80 -12.04 16.28
N ASP A 194 1.33 -11.02 15.56
CA ASP A 194 0.01 -10.43 15.81
C ASP A 194 -0.93 -10.43 14.59
N LYS A 195 -0.53 -11.05 13.46
CA LYS A 195 -1.27 -10.95 12.19
C LYS A 195 -1.59 -9.48 11.87
N GLN A 196 -0.55 -8.65 11.92
CA GLN A 196 -0.65 -7.22 11.62
C GLN A 196 0.21 -6.88 10.42
N ILE A 197 -0.22 -5.93 9.60
CA ILE A 197 0.64 -5.29 8.60
C ILE A 197 0.78 -3.82 8.94
N ILE A 198 2.02 -3.34 9.01
CA ILE A 198 2.33 -1.93 9.16
C ILE A 198 2.70 -1.37 7.80
N TYR A 199 2.10 -0.23 7.44
CA TYR A 199 2.40 0.56 6.26
C TYR A 199 3.03 1.88 6.67
N PHE A 200 4.15 2.25 6.07
CA PHE A 200 4.84 3.51 6.29
C PHE A 200 4.80 4.39 5.05
N PHE A 201 4.54 5.68 5.27
CA PHE A 201 4.46 6.69 4.23
C PHE A 201 5.24 7.93 4.64
N LEU A 202 5.99 8.53 3.71
CA LEU A 202 6.56 9.85 3.87
C LEU A 202 5.56 10.90 3.39
N ASN A 203 5.10 11.74 4.31
CA ASN A 203 4.38 12.96 3.97
C ASN A 203 5.40 13.96 3.41
N ARG A 204 5.30 14.28 2.11
CA ARG A 204 6.28 15.12 1.42
C ARG A 204 6.23 16.58 1.87
N ASP A 205 5.06 17.06 2.27
CA ASP A 205 4.87 18.46 2.66
C ASP A 205 5.44 18.72 4.05
N LEU A 206 5.20 17.78 4.97
CA LEU A 206 5.65 17.88 6.35
C LEU A 206 7.03 17.27 6.59
N GLN A 207 7.56 16.51 5.63
CA GLN A 207 8.78 15.70 5.77
C GLN A 207 8.73 14.76 6.99
N THR A 208 7.52 14.30 7.35
CA THR A 208 7.27 13.39 8.46
C THR A 208 6.87 12.02 7.98
N VAL A 209 7.26 10.98 8.72
CA VAL A 209 6.76 9.63 8.47
C VAL A 209 5.43 9.41 9.20
N GLU A 210 4.44 9.00 8.44
CA GLU A 210 3.18 8.47 8.94
C GLU A 210 3.19 6.95 8.84
N HIS A 211 2.51 6.29 9.78
CA HIS A 211 2.31 4.85 9.74
C HIS A 211 0.85 4.49 9.96
N TYR A 212 0.47 3.34 9.41
CA TYR A 212 -0.87 2.78 9.54
C TYR A 212 -0.76 1.29 9.81
N VAL A 213 -1.59 0.79 10.72
CA VAL A 213 -1.59 -0.60 11.15
C VAL A 213 -2.90 -1.23 10.71
N GLN A 214 -2.80 -2.37 10.02
CA GLN A 214 -3.93 -3.20 9.69
C GLN A 214 -3.86 -4.51 10.47
N THR A 215 -4.96 -4.92 11.09
CA THR A 215 -5.08 -6.21 11.80
C THR A 215 -6.01 -7.13 11.01
N PHE A 216 -5.73 -8.44 11.02
CA PHE A 216 -6.54 -9.49 10.38
C PHE A 216 -7.54 -10.16 11.32
#